data_AF-A0A6B3FK68-F1
#
_entry.id   AF-A0A6B3FK68-F1
#
_cell.length_a   1.000
_cell.length_b   1.000
_cell.length_c   1.000
_cell.angle_alpha   90.00
_cell.angle_beta   90.00
_cell.angle_gamma   90.00
#
_symmetry.space_group_name_H-M   'P 1'
#
loop_
_entity.id
_entity.type
_entity.pdbx_description
1 polymer ?
#
loop_
_entity_poly.entity_id
_entity_poly.type
_entity_poly.pdbx_seq_one_letter_code
_entity_poly.pdbx_strand_id
1 'polypeptide(L)' 'GTLPTRQDAYTEAVKADPGTAGFQQVLDAAQPRPALPEYSSLWGPMDTELPRVASGKESLDDGLRKAGDAMQKLLPDYKR' A
#
# COMPACT_ATOMS: atom_id res chain seq x y z
N GLY A 1 -5.53 -16.89 -6.91
CA GLY A 1 -4.70 -17.48 -5.84
C GLY A 1 -3.59 -16.52 -5.46
N THR A 2 -2.75 -16.89 -4.50
CA THR A 2 -1.55 -16.09 -4.12
C THR A 2 -0.40 -16.40 -5.08
N LEU A 3 0.35 -15.38 -5.51
CA LEU A 3 1.56 -15.57 -6.31
C LEU A 3 2.61 -16.36 -5.53
N PRO A 4 3.33 -17.31 -6.16
CA PRO A 4 4.46 -17.96 -5.52
C PRO A 4 5.57 -16.97 -5.18
N THR A 5 6.18 -17.13 -4.00
CA THR A 5 7.36 -16.34 -3.59
C THR A 5 8.67 -17.00 -3.99
N ARG A 6 8.68 -18.31 -4.25
CA ARG A 6 9.85 -19.01 -4.78
C ARG A 6 9.87 -18.96 -6.30
N GLN A 7 11.03 -18.64 -6.86
CA GLN A 7 11.19 -18.57 -8.32
C GLN A 7 10.94 -19.91 -9.02
N ASP A 8 11.28 -21.02 -8.36
CA ASP A 8 11.14 -22.39 -8.89
C ASP A 8 9.69 -22.88 -9.02
N ALA A 9 8.75 -22.19 -8.37
CA ALA A 9 7.33 -22.53 -8.43
C ALA A 9 6.61 -21.98 -9.67
N TYR A 10 7.26 -21.09 -10.44
CA TYR A 10 6.73 -20.56 -11.70
C TYR A 10 6.95 -21.55 -12.85
N THR A 11 6.20 -22.65 -12.82
CA THR A 11 6.10 -23.60 -13.94
C THR A 11 5.30 -23.00 -15.10
N GLU A 12 5.35 -23.63 -16.27
CA GLU A 12 4.58 -23.18 -17.44
C GLU A 12 3.07 -23.15 -17.18
N ALA A 13 2.53 -24.13 -16.43
CA ALA A 13 1.13 -24.14 -16.04
C ALA A 13 0.78 -22.97 -15.11
N VAL A 14 1.68 -22.62 -14.18
CA VAL A 14 1.50 -21.48 -13.26
C VAL A 14 1.58 -20.16 -14.01
N LYS A 15 2.52 -20.00 -14.93
CA LYS A 15 2.63 -18.79 -15.77
C LYS A 15 1.45 -18.63 -16.74
N ALA A 16 0.85 -19.73 -17.17
CA ALA A 16 -0.31 -19.72 -18.08
C ALA A 16 -1.62 -19.32 -17.38
N ASP A 17 -1.68 -19.36 -16.05
CA ASP A 17 -2.83 -18.85 -15.30
C ASP A 17 -2.97 -17.33 -15.49
N PRO A 18 -4.10 -16.82 -16.02
CA PRO A 18 -4.27 -15.40 -16.31
C PRO A 18 -4.12 -14.49 -15.08
N GLY A 19 -4.53 -14.98 -13.90
CA GLY A 19 -4.36 -14.25 -12.65
C GLY A 19 -2.88 -14.08 -12.30
N THR A 20 -2.13 -15.16 -12.38
CA THR A 20 -0.68 -15.17 -12.15
C THR A 20 0.05 -14.29 -13.15
N ALA A 21 -0.21 -14.45 -14.45
CA ALA A 21 0.40 -13.67 -15.51
C ALA A 21 0.16 -12.16 -15.33
N GLY A 22 -1.08 -11.77 -14.98
CA GLY A 22 -1.44 -10.37 -14.75
C GLY A 22 -0.76 -9.76 -13.52
N PHE A 23 -0.82 -10.44 -12.36
CA PHE A 23 -0.22 -9.91 -11.13
C PHE A 23 1.32 -9.96 -11.13
N GLN A 24 1.94 -10.87 -11.88
CA GLN A 24 3.40 -10.93 -11.97
C GLN A 24 3.98 -9.68 -12.65
N GLN A 25 3.28 -9.11 -13.64
CA GLN A 25 3.73 -7.92 -14.36
C GLN A 25 3.82 -6.66 -13.49
N VAL A 26 3.07 -6.59 -12.38
CA VAL A 26 3.09 -5.41 -11.50
C VAL A 26 4.16 -5.50 -10.39
N LEU A 27 4.80 -6.66 -10.22
CA LEU A 27 5.79 -6.87 -9.15
C LEU A 27 7.02 -5.98 -9.31
N ASP A 28 7.47 -5.71 -10.54
CA ASP A 28 8.65 -4.89 -10.82
C ASP A 28 8.48 -3.42 -10.39
N ALA A 29 7.23 -2.94 -10.35
CA ALA A 29 6.89 -1.60 -9.87
C ALA A 29 6.41 -1.59 -8.41
N ALA A 30 6.15 -2.75 -7.83
CA ALA A 30 5.65 -2.87 -6.47
C ALA A 30 6.73 -2.55 -5.45
N GLN A 31 6.31 -2.02 -4.30
CA GLN A 31 7.17 -1.84 -3.13
C GLN A 31 6.63 -2.70 -1.99
N PRO A 32 7.50 -3.44 -1.27
CA PRO A 32 7.07 -4.15 -0.07
C PRO A 32 6.59 -3.13 0.96
N ARG A 33 5.56 -3.51 1.74
CA ARG A 33 5.14 -2.69 2.88
C ARG A 33 6.30 -2.63 3.90
N PRO A 34 6.58 -1.46 4.49
CA PRO A 34 7.52 -1.35 5.60
C PRO A 34 7.19 -2.32 6.72
N ALA A 35 8.21 -3.03 7.22
CA ALA A 35 8.10 -3.97 8.34
C ALA A 35 8.13 -3.22 9.69
N LEU A 36 7.18 -2.31 9.89
CA LEU A 36 7.03 -1.54 11.13
C LEU A 36 5.98 -2.20 12.04
N PRO A 37 6.21 -2.23 13.37
CA PRO A 37 5.14 -2.48 14.33
C PRO A 37 3.94 -1.57 14.05
N GLU A 38 2.74 -2.14 14.15
CA GLU A 38 1.49 -1.43 13.93
C GLU A 38 1.38 -0.67 12.58
N TYR A 39 2.16 -1.05 11.54
CA TYR A 39 2.14 -0.40 10.22
C TYR A 39 0.73 -0.18 9.68
N SER A 40 -0.18 -1.15 9.89
CA SER A 40 -1.56 -1.06 9.42
C SER A 40 -2.32 0.16 9.97
N SER A 41 -1.92 0.69 11.13
CA SER A 41 -2.52 1.89 11.72
C SER A 41 -2.31 3.14 10.86
N LEU A 42 -1.29 3.14 9.98
CA LEU A 42 -1.03 4.23 9.04
C LEU A 42 -2.13 4.36 7.97
N TRP A 43 -2.96 3.35 7.75
CA TRP A 43 -4.07 3.45 6.78
C TRP A 43 -5.27 4.23 7.31
N GLY A 44 -5.52 4.23 8.63
CA GLY A 44 -6.66 4.92 9.24
C GLY A 44 -6.75 6.42 8.91
N PRO A 45 -5.63 7.19 8.97
CA PRO A 45 -5.61 8.57 8.48
C PRO A 45 -5.98 8.71 7.00
N MET A 46 -5.55 7.79 6.13
CA MET A 46 -5.92 7.79 4.71
C MET A 46 -7.39 7.47 4.51
N ASP A 47 -7.93 6.49 5.23
CA ASP A 47 -9.35 6.14 5.19
C ASP A 47 -10.25 7.31 5.61
N THR A 48 -9.73 8.23 6.43
CA THR A 48 -10.44 9.43 6.86
C THR A 48 -10.33 10.56 5.84
N GLU A 49 -9.13 10.89 5.37
CA GLU A 49 -8.89 12.09 4.56
C GLU A 49 -9.14 11.85 3.06
N LEU A 50 -8.85 10.67 2.52
CA LEU A 50 -9.07 10.39 1.09
C LEU A 50 -10.55 10.57 0.68
N PRO A 51 -11.55 10.03 1.41
CA PRO A 51 -12.95 10.27 1.05
C PRO A 51 -13.37 11.73 1.19
N ARG A 52 -12.77 12.49 2.12
CA ARG A 52 -13.05 13.93 2.28
C ARG A 52 -12.54 14.72 1.08
N VAL A 53 -11.31 14.44 0.65
CA VAL A 53 -10.74 15.03 -0.57
C VAL A 53 -11.56 14.64 -1.80
N ALA A 54 -11.86 13.34 -1.97
CA ALA A 54 -12.62 12.83 -3.12
C ALA A 54 -14.05 13.38 -3.19
N SER A 55 -14.66 13.70 -2.05
CA SER A 55 -16.00 14.32 -1.97
C SER A 55 -15.98 15.85 -1.96
N GLY A 56 -14.82 16.49 -2.09
CA GLY A 56 -14.68 17.94 -2.08
C GLY A 56 -14.93 18.62 -0.73
N LYS A 57 -14.97 17.84 0.37
CA LYS A 57 -15.11 18.36 1.74
C LYS A 57 -13.80 18.90 2.32
N GLU A 58 -12.68 18.58 1.67
CA GLU A 58 -11.33 19.01 2.03
C GLU A 58 -10.54 19.30 0.75
N SER A 59 -9.60 20.25 0.81
CA SER A 59 -8.64 20.45 -0.28
C SER A 59 -7.64 19.29 -0.34
N LEU A 60 -7.04 19.04 -1.52
CA LEU A 60 -6.00 18.01 -1.65
C LEU A 60 -4.84 18.27 -0.68
N ASP A 61 -4.34 19.50 -0.65
CA ASP A 61 -3.19 19.88 0.18
C ASP A 61 -3.48 19.72 1.67
N ASP A 62 -4.66 20.14 2.13
CA ASP A 62 -5.03 19.99 3.54
C ASP A 62 -5.27 18.54 3.94
N GLY A 63 -5.92 17.74 3.08
CA GLY A 63 -6.14 16.32 3.34
C GLY A 63 -4.83 15.54 3.45
N LEU A 64 -3.88 15.79 2.53
CA LEU A 64 -2.55 15.16 2.57
C LEU A 64 -1.76 15.59 3.82
N ARG A 65 -1.81 16.88 4.18
CA ARG A 65 -1.14 17.39 5.39
C ARG A 65 -1.73 16.76 6.65
N LYS A 66 -3.05 16.73 6.80
CA LYS A 66 -3.75 16.11 7.95
C LYS A 66 -3.43 14.62 8.09
N ALA A 67 -3.44 13.88 6.98
CA ALA A 67 -3.07 12.47 6.97
C ALA A 67 -1.61 12.28 7.41
N GLY A 68 -0.68 13.08 6.87
CA GLY A 68 0.74 13.05 7.24
C GLY A 68 0.98 13.37 8.73
N ASP A 69 0.36 14.42 9.25
CA ASP A 69 0.47 14.82 10.67
C ASP A 69 -0.06 13.72 11.60
N ALA A 70 -1.15 13.05 11.22
CA ALA A 70 -1.71 11.93 11.98
C ALA A 70 -0.82 10.68 11.93
N MET A 71 -0.27 10.35 10.76
CA MET A 71 0.69 9.25 10.63
C MET A 71 1.96 9.49 11.44
N GLN A 72 2.49 10.73 11.45
CA GLN A 72 3.69 11.07 12.20
C GLN A 72 3.50 10.86 13.72
N LYS A 73 2.29 11.14 14.24
CA LYS A 73 1.96 10.88 15.66
C LYS A 73 1.96 9.40 16.01
N LEU A 74 1.70 8.52 15.04
CA LEU A 74 1.75 7.06 15.21
C LEU A 74 3.18 6.51 15.17
N LEU A 75 4.14 7.29 14.66
CA LEU A 75 5.54 6.91 14.51
C LEU A 75 6.46 7.89 15.25
N PRO A 76 6.30 8.06 16.59
CA PRO A 76 7.01 9.09 17.34
C PRO A 76 8.55 8.93 17.29
N ASP A 77 9.03 7.71 17.12
CA ASP A 77 10.46 7.39 17.07
C ASP A 77 11.02 7.36 15.64
N TYR A 78 10.17 7.48 14.62
CA TYR A 78 10.59 7.48 13.23
C TYR A 78 11.10 8.87 12.83
N LYS A 79 12.42 8.98 12.67
CA LYS A 79 13.08 10.18 12.14
C LYS A 79 13.36 9.96 10.65
N ARG A 80 12.90 10.88 9.80
CA ARG A 80 13.26 10.91 8.37
C ARG A 80 14.76 11.08 8.17
#